data_AF-A0A7X7YJI3-F1
#
_entry.id   AF-A0A7X7YJI3-F1
#
_cell.length_a   1.000
_cell.length_b   1.000
_cell.length_c   1.000
_cell.angle_alpha   90.00
_cell.angle_beta   90.00
_cell.angle_gamma   90.00
#
_symmetry.space_group_name_H-M   'P 1'
#
loop_
_entity.id
_entity.type
_entity.pdbx_description
1 polymer ?
#
loop_
_entity_poly.entity_id
_entity_poly.type
_entity_poly.pdbx_seq_one_letter_code
_entity_poly.pdbx_strand_id
1 'polypeptide(L)'
;MMKSNLNRRDFLKVAGVSIPTLSLSLSAATDDNNNPMPSEWFDPPREFSLAPFWFWNDTLTEAELSRQLDDFQAHGVHAFIIHPRAGLPKDTGWMSDKLLGFMRFAIEQAAKRNMGVILYDEGMYPSGSSSGQVVAENPAYRTRGLFAVDLDTAKPGDRVQGLWIGPGGMPVPEKGQNLVAIVPR
;
A
#
# COMPACT_ATOMS: atom_id res chain seq x y z
N MET A 1 -43.53 1.20 9.74
CA MET A 1 -42.15 0.96 10.22
C MET A 1 -41.25 1.98 9.51
N MET A 2 -41.02 3.15 10.12
CA MET A 2 -40.27 4.25 9.50
C MET A 2 -38.77 3.93 9.49
N LYS A 3 -38.15 3.93 8.32
CA LYS A 3 -36.70 3.93 8.16
C LYS A 3 -36.19 5.36 8.42
N SER A 4 -35.28 5.53 9.38
CA SER A 4 -34.62 6.81 9.64
C SER A 4 -33.57 7.09 8.55
N ASN A 5 -33.79 8.12 7.75
CA ASN A 5 -32.83 8.66 6.78
C ASN A 5 -31.83 9.63 7.46
N LEU A 6 -31.09 9.17 8.46
CA LEU A 6 -29.96 9.98 8.95
C LEU A 6 -28.78 9.79 8.00
N ASN A 7 -28.41 10.84 7.27
CA ASN A 7 -27.19 10.82 6.47
C ASN A 7 -26.00 11.33 7.29
N ARG A 8 -24.77 11.15 6.78
CA ARG A 8 -23.51 11.52 7.45
C ARG A 8 -23.47 12.98 7.96
N ARG A 9 -24.12 13.92 7.27
CA ARG A 9 -24.25 15.33 7.68
C ARG A 9 -25.12 15.48 8.93
N ASP A 10 -26.18 14.68 9.08
CA ASP A 10 -27.06 14.72 10.25
C ASP A 10 -26.34 14.14 11.47
N PHE A 11 -25.55 13.07 11.28
CA PHE A 11 -24.73 12.50 12.34
C PHE A 11 -23.66 13.48 12.86
N LEU A 12 -22.93 14.15 11.96
CA LEU A 12 -21.89 15.11 12.35
C LEU A 12 -22.45 16.36 13.04
N LYS A 13 -23.65 16.80 12.67
CA LYS A 13 -24.35 17.89 13.37
C LYS A 13 -24.75 17.49 14.80
N VAL A 14 -25.13 16.24 15.02
CA VAL A 14 -25.52 15.74 16.36
C VAL A 14 -24.28 15.49 17.24
N ALA A 15 -23.21 14.92 16.68
CA ALA A 15 -21.98 14.65 17.41
C ALA A 15 -21.15 15.91 17.74
N GLY A 16 -21.29 16.98 16.95
CA GLY A 16 -20.59 18.25 17.17
C GLY A 16 -21.08 19.09 18.36
N VAL A 17 -22.16 18.70 19.04
CA VAL A 17 -22.76 19.47 20.15
C VAL A 17 -22.13 19.13 21.52
N SER A 18 -21.24 18.14 21.62
CA SER A 18 -20.73 17.65 22.91
C SER A 18 -19.24 17.90 23.21
N ILE A 19 -18.52 18.72 22.43
CA ILE A 19 -17.14 19.11 22.75
C ILE A 19 -17.13 20.57 23.25
N PRO A 20 -16.64 20.85 24.48
CA PRO A 20 -16.55 22.22 24.99
C PRO A 20 -15.54 23.01 24.16
N THR A 21 -16.03 24.11 23.59
CA THR A 21 -15.37 25.21 22.89
C THR A 21 -13.86 25.37 23.13
N LEU A 22 -13.06 24.95 22.15
CA LEU A 22 -11.83 25.66 21.80
C LEU A 22 -12.13 26.48 20.54
N SER A 23 -12.42 27.75 20.72
CA SER A 23 -12.69 28.69 19.64
C SER A 23 -11.40 28.97 18.86
N LEU A 24 -11.04 28.10 17.93
CA LEU A 24 -10.28 28.55 16.76
C LEU A 24 -11.23 29.43 15.95
N SER A 25 -11.06 30.74 16.05
CA SER A 25 -11.60 31.70 15.11
C SER A 25 -10.93 31.47 13.76
N LEU A 26 -11.41 30.46 13.02
CA LEU A 26 -11.18 30.36 11.60
C LEU A 26 -11.92 31.54 10.98
N SER A 27 -11.22 32.66 10.79
CA SER A 27 -11.69 33.68 9.87
C SER A 27 -11.65 33.04 8.49
N ALA A 28 -12.74 32.35 8.13
CA ALA A 28 -13.04 32.06 6.74
C ALA A 28 -13.05 33.42 6.06
N ALA A 29 -12.07 33.67 5.20
CA ALA A 29 -12.11 34.81 4.31
C ALA A 29 -13.43 34.70 3.55
N THR A 30 -14.40 35.53 3.91
CA THR A 30 -15.63 35.70 3.16
C THR A 30 -15.23 36.39 1.88
N ASP A 31 -15.05 35.62 0.82
CA ASP A 31 -15.08 36.15 -0.53
C ASP A 31 -16.49 36.70 -0.74
N ASP A 32 -16.63 38.01 -0.58
CA ASP A 32 -17.89 38.79 -0.64
C ASP A 32 -18.45 38.89 -2.08
N ASN A 33 -17.94 38.06 -2.99
CA ASN A 33 -18.55 37.84 -4.29
C ASN A 33 -19.69 36.84 -4.09
N ASN A 34 -20.92 37.29 -4.34
CA ASN A 34 -22.19 36.55 -4.28
C ASN A 34 -22.27 35.37 -5.27
N ASN A 35 -21.17 34.67 -5.50
CA ASN A 35 -21.06 33.52 -6.38
C ASN A 35 -21.36 32.28 -5.53
N PRO A 36 -22.45 31.56 -5.82
CA PRO A 36 -22.76 30.34 -5.07
C PRO A 36 -21.60 29.36 -5.22
N MET A 37 -21.24 28.68 -4.13
CA MET A 37 -20.28 27.58 -4.17
C MET A 37 -20.70 26.57 -5.24
N PRO A 38 -19.78 26.03 -6.06
CA PRO A 38 -20.12 25.03 -7.06
C PRO A 38 -20.86 23.84 -6.43
N SER A 39 -21.92 23.35 -7.08
CA SER A 39 -22.73 22.23 -6.58
C SER A 39 -21.92 20.97 -6.29
N GLU A 40 -20.86 20.76 -7.07
CA GLU A 40 -19.89 19.67 -7.00
C GLU A 40 -19.15 19.66 -5.64
N TRP A 41 -19.09 20.77 -4.92
CA TRP A 41 -18.47 20.78 -3.59
C TRP A 41 -19.35 20.08 -2.55
N PHE A 42 -20.66 20.06 -2.78
CA PHE A 42 -21.61 19.40 -1.89
C PHE A 42 -21.82 17.92 -2.23
N ASP A 43 -21.57 17.55 -3.50
CA ASP A 43 -21.61 16.19 -4.05
C ASP A 43 -20.48 16.03 -5.10
N PRO A 44 -19.24 15.73 -4.66
CA PRO A 44 -18.08 15.69 -5.53
C PRO A 44 -18.17 14.56 -6.57
N PRO A 45 -17.72 14.80 -7.81
CA PRO A 45 -17.60 13.76 -8.81
C PRO A 45 -16.81 12.54 -8.29
N ARG A 46 -17.19 11.35 -8.75
CA ARG A 46 -16.64 10.07 -8.27
C ARG A 46 -15.12 9.95 -8.41
N GLU A 47 -14.51 10.66 -9.35
CA GLU A 47 -13.06 10.71 -9.56
C GLU A 47 -12.29 11.32 -8.37
N PHE A 48 -12.96 12.09 -7.52
CA PHE A 48 -12.40 12.64 -6.28
C PHE A 48 -12.71 11.77 -5.04
N SER A 49 -13.28 10.57 -5.24
CA SER A 49 -13.52 9.63 -4.16
C SER A 49 -12.21 9.06 -3.60
N LEU A 50 -12.25 8.56 -2.36
CA LEU A 50 -11.14 7.82 -1.78
C LEU A 50 -10.88 6.53 -2.58
N ALA A 51 -9.61 6.14 -2.65
CA ALA A 51 -9.17 4.83 -3.15
C ALA A 51 -8.40 4.08 -2.05
N PRO A 52 -9.10 3.51 -1.04
CA PRO A 52 -8.43 2.82 0.05
C PRO A 52 -7.74 1.55 -0.44
N PHE A 53 -6.70 1.16 0.31
CA PHE A 53 -6.18 -0.20 0.22
C PHE A 53 -7.22 -1.17 0.78
N TRP A 54 -7.67 -2.09 -0.07
CA TRP A 54 -8.57 -3.15 0.31
C TRP A 54 -7.76 -4.38 0.65
N PHE A 55 -7.56 -4.59 1.96
CA PHE A 55 -6.76 -5.70 2.45
C PHE A 55 -7.50 -7.02 2.34
N TRP A 56 -6.91 -7.94 1.58
CA TRP A 56 -7.33 -9.33 1.50
C TRP A 56 -6.41 -10.17 2.37
N ASN A 57 -6.91 -10.63 3.51
CA ASN A 57 -6.11 -11.23 4.58
C ASN A 57 -6.79 -12.45 5.23
N ASP A 58 -7.79 -13.03 4.57
CA ASP A 58 -8.48 -14.26 4.99
C ASP A 58 -9.06 -14.96 3.76
N THR A 59 -9.74 -16.08 3.96
CA THR A 59 -10.45 -16.85 2.94
C THR A 59 -11.41 -15.95 2.17
N LEU A 60 -11.14 -15.81 0.88
CA LEU A 60 -11.95 -15.00 -0.02
C LEU A 60 -13.16 -15.79 -0.53
N THR A 61 -14.28 -15.08 -0.67
CA THR A 61 -15.48 -15.60 -1.33
C THR A 61 -16.07 -14.50 -2.21
N GLU A 62 -16.59 -14.88 -3.39
CA GLU A 62 -17.24 -13.93 -4.30
C GLU A 62 -18.39 -13.16 -3.65
N ALA A 63 -19.18 -13.84 -2.80
CA ALA A 63 -20.28 -13.24 -2.06
C ALA A 63 -19.82 -12.11 -1.14
N GLU A 64 -18.76 -12.35 -0.34
CA GLU A 64 -18.23 -11.32 0.56
C GLU A 64 -17.54 -10.19 -0.19
N LEU A 65 -16.79 -10.50 -1.26
CA LEU A 65 -16.19 -9.48 -2.11
C LEU A 65 -17.25 -8.55 -2.71
N SER A 66 -18.36 -9.11 -3.23
CA SER A 66 -19.47 -8.31 -3.75
C SER A 66 -20.14 -7.48 -2.66
N ARG A 67 -20.38 -8.05 -1.47
CA ARG A 67 -20.99 -7.34 -0.34
C ARG A 67 -20.13 -6.15 0.09
N GLN A 68 -18.81 -6.31 0.14
CA GLN A 68 -17.88 -5.23 0.49
C GLN A 68 -17.84 -4.12 -0.57
N LEU A 69 -17.97 -4.46 -1.86
CA LEU A 69 -18.10 -3.44 -2.92
C LEU A 69 -19.39 -2.64 -2.81
N ASP A 70 -20.51 -3.29 -2.47
CA ASP A 70 -21.77 -2.58 -2.18
C ASP A 70 -21.64 -1.65 -0.97
N ASP A 71 -20.95 -2.11 0.07
CA ASP A 71 -20.68 -1.34 1.28
C ASP A 71 -19.76 -0.13 1.01
N PHE A 72 -18.73 -0.28 0.17
CA PHE A 72 -17.90 0.83 -0.29
C PHE A 72 -18.73 1.92 -0.96
N GLN A 73 -19.61 1.56 -1.90
CA GLN A 73 -20.46 2.55 -2.56
C GLN A 73 -21.44 3.22 -1.60
N ALA A 74 -22.03 2.47 -0.67
CA ALA A 74 -22.93 3.02 0.35
C ALA A 74 -22.24 4.08 1.23
N HIS A 75 -20.91 4.00 1.35
CA HIS A 75 -20.08 4.93 2.12
C HIS A 75 -19.31 5.96 1.27
N GLY A 76 -19.62 6.08 -0.04
CA GLY A 76 -19.03 7.07 -0.93
C GLY A 76 -17.61 6.74 -1.42
N VAL A 77 -17.22 5.47 -1.36
CA VAL A 77 -15.98 4.95 -1.93
C VAL A 77 -16.26 4.41 -3.33
N HIS A 78 -15.60 4.99 -4.33
CA HIS A 78 -15.80 4.70 -5.75
C HIS A 78 -14.54 4.20 -6.45
N ALA A 79 -13.44 4.05 -5.74
CA ALA A 79 -12.26 3.37 -6.23
C ALA A 79 -11.61 2.56 -5.10
N PHE A 80 -10.74 1.61 -5.41
CA PHE A 80 -9.98 0.85 -4.42
C PHE A 80 -8.70 0.28 -5.02
N ILE A 81 -7.75 -0.06 -4.15
CA ILE A 81 -6.51 -0.76 -4.50
C ILE A 81 -6.62 -2.18 -3.95
N ILE A 82 -6.64 -3.19 -4.82
CA ILE A 82 -6.65 -4.59 -4.38
C ILE A 82 -5.29 -4.89 -3.74
N HIS A 83 -5.28 -5.30 -2.47
CA HIS A 83 -4.03 -5.46 -1.74
C HIS A 83 -4.02 -6.74 -0.88
N PRO A 84 -3.57 -7.88 -1.43
CA PRO A 84 -3.28 -9.10 -0.69
C PRO A 84 -2.32 -8.85 0.48
N ARG A 85 -2.59 -9.50 1.63
CA ARG A 85 -1.80 -9.43 2.86
C ARG A 85 -1.64 -10.84 3.47
N ALA A 86 -0.81 -10.92 4.52
CA ALA A 86 -0.67 -12.12 5.31
C ALA A 86 -2.01 -12.50 5.93
N GLY A 87 -2.32 -13.80 5.90
CA GLY A 87 -3.59 -14.36 6.34
C GLY A 87 -4.39 -15.02 5.20
N LEU A 88 -4.06 -14.73 3.94
CA LEU A 88 -4.59 -15.51 2.81
C LEU A 88 -4.25 -17.01 2.95
N PRO A 89 -5.19 -17.92 2.65
CA PRO A 89 -4.91 -19.35 2.56
C PRO A 89 -3.77 -19.65 1.58
N LYS A 90 -2.98 -20.69 1.86
CA LYS A 90 -1.82 -21.06 1.03
C LYS A 90 -2.17 -21.35 -0.43
N ASP A 91 -3.36 -21.89 -0.70
CA ASP A 91 -3.86 -22.16 -2.05
C ASP A 91 -4.28 -20.89 -2.81
N THR A 92 -4.37 -19.76 -2.11
CA THR A 92 -4.72 -18.41 -2.62
C THR A 92 -3.49 -17.49 -2.49
N GLY A 93 -2.29 -18.05 -2.64
CA GLY A 93 -1.04 -17.31 -2.59
C GLY A 93 -0.90 -16.28 -3.71
N TRP A 94 0.07 -15.37 -3.56
CA TRP A 94 0.38 -14.34 -4.54
C TRP A 94 0.58 -14.92 -5.95
N MET A 95 -0.11 -14.33 -6.95
CA MET A 95 -0.14 -14.77 -8.35
C MET A 95 -0.62 -16.22 -8.60
N SER A 96 -1.29 -16.87 -7.65
CA SER A 96 -1.96 -18.15 -7.95
C SER A 96 -3.19 -17.92 -8.85
N ASP A 97 -3.56 -18.93 -9.65
CA ASP A 97 -4.77 -18.89 -10.49
C ASP A 97 -6.03 -18.54 -9.66
N LYS A 98 -6.09 -19.05 -8.44
CA LYS A 98 -7.20 -18.79 -7.51
C LYS A 98 -7.26 -17.31 -7.09
N LEU A 99 -6.12 -16.71 -6.74
CA LEU A 99 -6.06 -15.28 -6.40
C LEU A 99 -6.40 -14.41 -7.61
N LEU A 100 -5.85 -14.74 -8.78
CA LEU A 100 -6.14 -14.04 -10.04
C LEU A 100 -7.61 -14.15 -10.43
N GLY A 101 -8.26 -15.28 -10.14
CA GLY A 101 -9.71 -15.45 -10.25
C GLY A 101 -10.51 -14.47 -9.39
N PHE A 102 -10.13 -14.32 -8.11
CA PHE A 102 -10.77 -13.34 -7.23
C PHE A 102 -10.52 -11.89 -7.66
N MET A 103 -9.30 -11.57 -8.14
CA MET A 103 -8.99 -10.25 -8.70
C MET A 103 -9.88 -9.96 -9.92
N ARG A 104 -9.99 -10.90 -10.85
CA ARG A 104 -10.90 -10.80 -12.00
C ARG A 104 -12.33 -10.55 -11.55
N PHE A 105 -12.85 -11.35 -10.62
CA PHE A 105 -14.20 -11.19 -10.10
C PHE A 105 -14.41 -9.79 -9.52
N ALA A 106 -13.50 -9.30 -8.68
CA ALA A 106 -13.59 -7.97 -8.09
C ALA A 106 -13.58 -6.85 -9.14
N ILE A 107 -12.73 -6.96 -10.17
CA ILE A 107 -12.67 -6.00 -11.29
C ILE A 107 -13.98 -5.98 -12.07
N GLU A 108 -14.54 -7.15 -12.40
CA GLU A 108 -15.81 -7.25 -13.13
C GLU A 108 -16.98 -6.70 -12.30
N GLN A 109 -16.99 -6.92 -10.98
CA GLN A 109 -17.99 -6.35 -10.08
C GLN A 109 -17.86 -4.83 -9.91
N ALA A 110 -16.63 -4.31 -9.88
CA ALA A 110 -16.37 -2.88 -9.86
C ALA A 110 -16.83 -2.19 -11.16
N ALA A 111 -16.59 -2.82 -12.31
CA ALA A 111 -17.05 -2.31 -13.61
C ALA A 111 -18.58 -2.16 -13.66
N LYS A 112 -19.32 -3.16 -13.17
CA LYS A 112 -20.80 -3.10 -13.06
C LYS A 112 -21.30 -1.95 -12.18
N ARG A 113 -20.46 -1.48 -11.25
CA ARG A 113 -20.76 -0.43 -10.26
C ARG A 113 -20.23 0.94 -10.65
N ASN A 114 -19.55 1.06 -11.79
CA ASN A 114 -18.80 2.25 -12.19
C ASN A 114 -17.82 2.69 -11.08
N MET A 115 -16.98 1.74 -10.64
CA MET A 115 -15.91 1.96 -9.68
C MET A 115 -14.54 1.79 -10.34
N GLY A 116 -13.56 2.57 -9.90
CA GLY A 116 -12.15 2.42 -10.29
C GLY A 116 -11.46 1.29 -9.54
N VAL A 117 -10.53 0.60 -10.20
CA VAL A 117 -9.68 -0.42 -9.58
C VAL A 117 -8.23 -0.11 -9.89
N ILE A 118 -7.40 -0.10 -8.86
CA ILE A 118 -5.95 0.04 -8.97
C ILE A 118 -5.34 -1.33 -8.64
N LEU A 119 -4.52 -1.83 -9.55
CA LEU A 119 -3.75 -3.05 -9.32
C LEU A 119 -2.39 -2.68 -8.74
N TYR A 120 -2.02 -3.38 -7.68
CA TYR A 120 -0.72 -3.28 -7.06
C TYR A 120 0.11 -4.49 -7.50
N ASP A 121 1.31 -4.27 -7.99
CA ASP A 121 2.18 -5.27 -8.63
C ASP A 121 3.01 -6.10 -7.64
N GLU A 122 2.53 -6.22 -6.40
CA GLU A 122 3.30 -6.80 -5.30
C GLU A 122 2.43 -7.58 -4.31
N GLY A 123 2.98 -8.70 -3.82
CA GLY A 123 2.40 -9.50 -2.75
C GLY A 123 3.03 -9.15 -1.41
N MET A 124 2.34 -8.32 -0.62
CA MET A 124 2.83 -7.68 0.62
C MET A 124 3.80 -6.51 0.39
N TYR A 125 3.75 -5.47 1.23
CA TYR A 125 4.79 -4.42 1.23
C TYR A 125 6.15 -4.95 1.76
N PRO A 126 7.30 -4.41 1.30
CA PRO A 126 7.50 -3.37 0.27
C PRO A 126 7.47 -3.90 -1.17
N SER A 127 7.33 -3.01 -2.16
CA SER A 127 7.34 -3.34 -3.60
C SER A 127 8.71 -3.76 -4.13
N GLY A 128 8.69 -4.59 -5.18
CA GLY A 128 9.84 -5.04 -5.97
C GLY A 128 10.20 -6.52 -5.81
N SER A 129 9.59 -7.24 -4.87
CA SER A 129 9.89 -8.66 -4.61
C SER A 129 8.92 -9.62 -5.30
N SER A 130 7.70 -9.17 -5.60
CA SER A 130 6.57 -10.02 -6.02
C SER A 130 6.37 -11.21 -5.07
N SER A 131 6.25 -10.93 -3.76
CA SER A 131 6.23 -11.94 -2.69
C SER A 131 7.44 -12.90 -2.74
N GLY A 132 8.61 -12.38 -3.13
CA GLY A 132 9.86 -13.13 -3.29
C GLY A 132 10.05 -13.86 -4.62
N GLN A 133 9.05 -13.85 -5.52
CA GLN A 133 9.15 -14.53 -6.83
C GLN A 133 10.26 -13.95 -7.70
N VAL A 134 10.55 -12.65 -7.62
CA VAL A 134 11.62 -12.00 -8.40
C VAL A 134 12.98 -12.64 -8.13
N VAL A 135 13.30 -12.87 -6.85
CA VAL A 135 14.60 -13.44 -6.44
C VAL A 135 14.63 -14.95 -6.62
N ALA A 136 13.49 -15.62 -6.47
CA ALA A 136 13.35 -17.04 -6.75
C ALA A 136 13.64 -17.36 -8.23
N GLU A 137 13.15 -16.51 -9.15
CA GLU A 137 13.41 -16.61 -10.58
C GLU A 137 14.86 -16.24 -10.93
N ASN A 138 15.34 -15.10 -10.41
CA ASN A 138 16.70 -14.64 -10.65
C ASN A 138 17.36 -14.10 -9.38
N PRO A 139 18.26 -14.89 -8.76
CA PRO A 139 18.98 -14.47 -7.55
C PRO A 139 19.82 -13.20 -7.72
N ALA A 140 20.13 -12.75 -8.94
CA ALA A 140 20.86 -11.52 -9.21
C ALA A 140 20.07 -10.25 -8.84
N TYR A 141 18.73 -10.32 -8.81
CA TYR A 141 17.85 -9.19 -8.47
C TYR A 141 17.58 -9.04 -6.96
N ARG A 142 18.20 -9.86 -6.12
CA ARG A 142 18.10 -9.70 -4.67
C ARG A 142 18.56 -8.31 -4.22
N THR A 143 17.88 -7.76 -3.21
CA THR A 143 18.31 -6.53 -2.54
C THR A 143 19.76 -6.66 -2.07
N ARG A 144 20.57 -5.62 -2.29
CA ARG A 144 21.99 -5.59 -1.94
C ARG A 144 22.23 -4.53 -0.88
N GLY A 145 22.93 -4.90 0.19
CA GLY A 145 23.43 -3.96 1.18
C GLY A 145 24.82 -3.45 0.81
N LEU A 146 25.12 -2.20 1.16
CA LEU A 146 26.48 -1.67 1.17
C LEU A 146 27.01 -1.76 2.60
N PHE A 147 28.22 -2.28 2.75
CA PHE A 147 28.91 -2.35 4.04
C PHE A 147 30.34 -1.83 3.88
N ALA A 148 30.84 -1.16 4.93
CA ALA A 148 32.22 -0.71 5.01
C ALA A 148 33.03 -1.69 5.86
N VAL A 149 34.27 -1.96 5.44
CA VAL A 149 35.24 -2.75 6.20
C VAL A 149 36.45 -1.86 6.45
N ASP A 150 36.82 -1.72 7.73
CA ASP A 150 38.01 -0.96 8.13
C ASP A 150 39.27 -1.82 7.96
N LEU A 151 40.05 -1.52 6.93
CA LEU A 151 41.26 -2.25 6.59
C LEU A 151 42.44 -1.97 7.55
N ASP A 152 42.37 -0.92 8.38
CA ASP A 152 43.41 -0.66 9.40
C ASP A 152 43.30 -1.64 10.58
N THR A 153 42.10 -2.20 10.77
CA THR A 153 41.79 -3.12 11.88
C THR A 153 41.73 -4.58 11.46
N ALA A 154 41.39 -4.84 10.19
CA ALA A 154 41.27 -6.18 9.65
C ALA A 154 42.65 -6.81 9.39
N LYS A 155 42.80 -8.10 9.69
CA LYS A 155 44.05 -8.85 9.54
C LYS A 155 43.97 -9.84 8.37
N PRO A 156 45.10 -10.19 7.75
CA PRO A 156 45.15 -11.28 6.78
C PRO A 156 44.52 -12.56 7.34
N GLY A 157 43.57 -13.14 6.60
CA GLY A 157 42.81 -14.33 7.01
C GLY A 157 41.45 -14.03 7.67
N ASP A 158 41.17 -12.79 8.08
CA ASP A 158 39.91 -12.44 8.71
C ASP A 158 38.71 -12.59 7.77
N ARG A 159 37.52 -12.84 8.36
CA ARG A 159 36.22 -12.67 7.70
C ARG A 159 35.43 -11.56 8.37
N VAL A 160 35.28 -10.42 7.69
CA VAL A 160 34.56 -9.25 8.20
C VAL A 160 33.30 -9.04 7.36
N GLN A 161 32.11 -9.10 7.95
CA GLN A 161 30.82 -8.98 7.24
C GLN A 161 30.69 -9.95 6.05
N GLY A 162 31.29 -11.14 6.16
CA GLY A 162 31.34 -12.15 5.10
C GLY A 162 32.39 -11.91 4.00
N LEU A 163 33.09 -10.77 3.99
CA LEU A 163 34.23 -10.50 3.11
C LEU A 163 35.50 -11.13 3.67
N TRP A 164 36.25 -11.86 2.83
CA TRP A 164 37.53 -12.43 3.21
C TRP A 164 38.68 -11.43 2.98
N ILE A 165 39.59 -11.34 3.93
CA ILE A 165 40.82 -10.54 3.82
C ILE A 165 41.96 -11.47 3.40
N GLY A 166 42.48 -11.24 2.21
CA GLY A 166 43.53 -12.05 1.63
C GLY A 166 44.86 -11.93 2.38
N PRO A 167 45.84 -12.79 2.05
CA PRO A 167 47.16 -12.81 2.70
C PRO A 167 47.90 -11.46 2.67
N GLY A 168 47.63 -10.63 1.66
CA GLY A 168 48.20 -9.27 1.53
C GLY A 168 47.44 -8.18 2.27
N GLY A 169 46.48 -8.50 3.14
CA GLY A 169 45.66 -7.52 3.85
C GLY A 169 44.57 -6.85 2.99
N MET A 170 44.40 -7.31 1.74
CA MET A 170 43.45 -6.74 0.78
C MET A 170 42.14 -7.53 0.76
N PRO A 171 40.99 -6.87 0.54
CA PRO A 171 39.71 -7.55 0.41
C PRO A 171 39.67 -8.40 -0.86
N VAL A 172 39.14 -9.62 -0.75
CA VAL A 172 38.97 -10.55 -1.87
C VAL A 172 37.48 -10.92 -1.98
N PRO A 173 36.70 -10.23 -2.84
CA PRO A 173 35.28 -10.50 -3.00
C PRO A 173 35.02 -11.91 -3.53
N GLU A 174 34.06 -12.60 -2.92
CA GLU A 174 33.56 -13.89 -3.40
C GLU A 174 32.37 -13.72 -4.36
N LYS A 175 31.89 -14.82 -4.94
CA LYS A 175 30.76 -14.80 -5.88
C LYS A 175 29.54 -14.10 -5.25
N GLY A 176 29.09 -13.02 -5.89
CA GLY A 176 27.94 -12.23 -5.44
C GLY A 176 28.30 -11.03 -4.56
N GLN A 177 29.57 -10.84 -4.23
CA GLN A 177 30.10 -9.63 -3.62
C GLN A 177 30.75 -8.74 -4.68
N ASN A 178 30.59 -7.42 -4.55
CA ASN A 178 31.24 -6.46 -5.42
C ASN A 178 32.10 -5.53 -4.56
N LEU A 179 33.38 -5.41 -4.90
CA LEU A 179 34.20 -4.33 -4.37
C LEU A 179 33.79 -3.04 -5.08
N VAL A 180 33.27 -2.07 -4.32
CA VAL A 180 32.85 -0.77 -4.86
C VAL A 180 34.03 0.18 -4.94
N ALA A 181 34.74 0.36 -3.83
CA ALA A 181 35.92 1.21 -3.73
C ALA A 181 36.79 0.79 -2.55
N ILE A 182 38.08 1.10 -2.65
CA ILE A 182 39.00 1.15 -1.51
C ILE A 182 39.41 2.60 -1.38
N VAL A 183 39.07 3.21 -0.25
CA VAL A 183 39.33 4.63 0.01
C VAL A 183 40.44 4.70 1.06
N PRO A 184 41.64 5.19 0.72
CA PRO A 184 42.66 5.47 1.72
C PRO A 184 42.16 6.60 2.63
N ARG A 185 42.46 6.49 3.92
CA ARG A 185 42.25 7.61 4.86
C ARG A 185 43.25 8.73 4.59
#